data_AF-A0A1V6AC94-F1
#
_entry.id   AF-A0A1V6AC94-F1
#
_cell.length_a   1.000
_cell.length_b   1.000
_cell.length_c   1.000
_cell.angle_alpha   90.00
_cell.angle_beta   90.00
_cell.angle_gamma   90.00
#
_symmetry.space_group_name_H-M   'P 1'
#
loop_
_entity.id
_entity.type
_entity.pdbx_description
1 polymer ?
#
loop_
_entity_poly.entity_id
_entity_poly.type
_entity_poly.pdbx_seq_one_letter_code
_entity_poly.pdbx_strand_id
1 'polypeptide(L)'
;MTAGLRDRQKLATLVSDQVLLDFNDQNLFQYKIGIGICKGEMFAGYVGNTNSRLDYAILGDAIKTAGKLESASVQNPDYPLTVCRNTALDLREKNVKFLNVAGIDGFFIDKTEKHNIKDTISDENGGLKQTFSTNSENIEKTIISSNYSNKKSAQEDALGTTSNETTTTECALMYIGIPNFTGITSSNTPHDAFEMLKNQISILADLTIQEGGEVDKIIGEKMLSVFYKNSDDNNPVINACNAAIKIKDARQNNILPMNYAIGINYGKVITGFLGAGGKRDHTVIGDAVNTAARIESYAELKAQNSLCLMSENAAQQLLHDSYKLKKLEAVSLKGKENKIEVYEIC
;
A
#
# COMPACT_ATOMS: atom_id res chain seq x y z
N MET A 1 42.40 18.76 10.79
CA MET A 1 41.13 18.25 10.20
C MET A 1 40.51 17.09 11.03
N THR A 2 40.70 17.06 12.36
CA THR A 2 40.38 15.89 13.21
C THR A 2 39.53 16.22 14.45
N ALA A 3 39.06 17.47 14.57
CA ALA A 3 38.20 17.92 15.67
C ALA A 3 36.69 17.80 15.33
N GLY A 4 36.27 18.07 14.09
CA GLY A 4 34.84 18.11 13.72
C GLY A 4 34.12 16.76 13.55
N LEU A 5 34.85 15.64 13.45
CA LEU A 5 34.27 14.30 13.33
C LEU A 5 33.86 13.69 14.68
N ARG A 6 34.52 14.08 15.78
CA ARG A 6 34.19 13.59 17.14
C ARG A 6 32.95 14.28 17.72
N ASP A 7 32.67 15.53 17.35
CA ASP A 7 31.50 16.26 17.84
C ASP A 7 30.20 15.83 17.15
N ARG A 8 30.24 15.42 15.88
CA ARG A 8 29.06 14.88 15.18
C ARG A 8 28.60 13.51 15.71
N GLN A 9 29.53 12.63 16.09
CA GLN A 9 29.17 11.36 16.73
C GLN A 9 28.57 11.56 18.11
N LYS A 10 29.11 12.50 18.93
CA LYS A 10 28.51 12.84 20.23
C LYS A 10 27.13 13.47 20.10
N LEU A 11 26.91 14.35 19.11
CA LEU A 11 25.60 14.94 18.84
C LEU A 11 24.55 13.91 18.38
N ALA A 12 24.94 12.92 17.56
CA ALA A 12 24.02 11.86 17.14
C ALA A 12 23.59 10.95 18.30
N THR A 13 24.48 10.67 19.26
CA THR A 13 24.17 9.86 20.45
C THR A 13 23.38 10.65 21.52
N LEU A 14 23.67 11.93 21.71
CA LEU A 14 22.93 12.79 22.64
C LEU A 14 21.50 13.08 22.16
N VAL A 15 21.29 13.25 20.85
CA VAL A 15 19.95 13.44 20.29
C VAL A 15 19.15 12.13 20.27
N SER A 16 19.78 10.96 20.08
CA SER A 16 19.05 9.69 20.13
C SER A 16 18.53 9.38 21.53
N ASP A 17 19.38 9.55 22.56
CA ASP A 17 19.04 9.11 23.91
C ASP A 17 18.02 10.03 24.57
N GLN A 18 18.11 11.34 24.34
CA GLN A 18 17.17 12.31 24.89
C GLN A 18 15.78 12.21 24.23
N VAL A 19 15.75 11.99 22.91
CA VAL A 19 14.50 11.75 22.17
C VAL A 19 13.85 10.43 22.61
N LEU A 20 14.63 9.35 22.77
CA LEU A 20 14.13 8.06 23.25
C LEU A 20 13.60 8.11 24.70
N LEU A 21 14.21 8.92 25.56
CA LEU A 21 13.74 9.15 26.94
C LEU A 21 12.41 9.93 26.97
N ASP A 22 12.29 11.00 26.18
CA ASP A 22 11.06 11.79 26.07
C ASP A 22 9.88 10.97 25.51
N PHE A 23 10.14 10.01 24.61
CA PHE A 23 9.10 9.12 24.06
C PHE A 23 8.51 8.14 25.10
N ASN A 24 9.31 7.64 26.04
CA ASN A 24 8.84 6.68 27.04
C ASN A 24 8.03 7.35 28.17
N ASP A 25 8.37 8.58 28.55
CA ASP A 25 7.68 9.31 29.63
C ASP A 25 6.31 9.87 29.21
N GLN A 26 6.05 10.00 27.90
CA GLN A 26 4.81 10.55 27.34
C GLN A 26 3.72 9.50 27.03
N ASN A 27 3.93 8.22 27.37
CA ASN A 27 3.01 7.13 27.02
C ASN A 27 2.72 7.07 25.49
N LEU A 28 3.70 7.50 24.68
CA LEU A 28 3.60 7.50 23.23
C LEU A 28 3.79 6.09 22.68
N PHE A 29 3.07 5.77 21.62
CA PHE A 29 3.03 4.45 20.98
C PHE A 29 4.44 3.87 20.74
N GLN A 30 4.75 2.68 21.28
CA GLN A 30 6.01 1.99 20.96
C GLN A 30 5.97 1.48 19.52
N TYR A 31 6.75 2.11 18.63
CA TYR A 31 6.93 1.63 17.27
C TYR A 31 7.78 0.37 17.24
N LYS A 32 7.24 -0.70 16.66
CA LYS A 32 7.98 -1.93 16.35
C LYS A 32 8.30 -1.94 14.87
N ILE A 33 9.59 -1.91 14.53
CA ILE A 33 10.05 -1.96 13.15
C ILE A 33 10.34 -3.42 12.80
N GLY A 34 9.66 -3.90 11.75
CA GLY A 34 9.99 -5.16 11.10
C GLY A 34 10.59 -4.88 9.72
N ILE A 35 11.48 -5.75 9.27
CA ILE A 35 12.19 -5.65 8.00
C ILE A 35 12.15 -7.02 7.33
N GLY A 36 11.59 -7.06 6.12
CA GLY A 36 11.63 -8.20 5.22
C GLY A 36 12.45 -7.88 3.98
N ILE A 37 13.45 -8.72 3.67
CA ILE A 37 14.32 -8.56 2.51
C ILE A 37 14.10 -9.74 1.57
N CYS A 38 13.89 -9.45 0.28
CA CYS A 38 13.90 -10.49 -0.73
C CYS A 38 14.53 -10.04 -2.04
N LYS A 39 15.18 -11.01 -2.71
CA LYS A 39 15.73 -10.87 -4.06
C LYS A 39 14.93 -11.74 -5.02
N GLY A 40 14.57 -11.17 -6.17
CA GLY A 40 13.96 -11.88 -7.28
C GLY A 40 13.77 -10.96 -8.47
N GLU A 41 13.25 -11.52 -9.57
CA GLU A 41 12.85 -10.73 -10.73
C GLU A 41 11.66 -9.85 -10.37
N MET A 42 11.70 -8.60 -10.84
CA MET A 42 10.70 -7.58 -10.57
C MET A 42 10.50 -6.77 -11.84
N PHE A 43 9.26 -6.33 -12.06
CA PHE A 43 8.86 -5.48 -13.17
C PHE A 43 8.34 -4.19 -12.60
N ALA A 44 8.76 -3.08 -13.19
CA ALA A 44 8.46 -1.77 -12.67
C ALA A 44 8.01 -0.86 -13.80
N GLY A 45 6.99 -0.05 -13.54
CA GLY A 45 6.48 0.89 -14.53
C GLY A 45 5.30 1.69 -14.01
N TYR A 46 4.76 2.55 -14.86
CA TYR A 46 3.64 3.41 -14.51
C TYR A 46 2.29 2.72 -14.72
N VAL A 47 1.42 2.85 -13.72
CA VAL A 47 0.02 2.40 -13.73
C VAL A 47 -0.88 3.53 -13.24
N GLY A 48 -2.15 3.50 -13.64
CA GLY A 48 -3.10 4.55 -13.30
C GLY A 48 -3.59 5.31 -14.52
N ASN A 49 -4.14 6.49 -14.26
CA ASN A 49 -4.72 7.38 -15.24
C ASN A 49 -3.89 8.66 -15.34
N THR A 50 -3.47 9.00 -16.56
CA THR A 50 -2.56 10.12 -16.83
C THR A 50 -3.14 11.50 -16.51
N ASN A 51 -4.45 11.62 -16.34
CA ASN A 51 -5.13 12.89 -16.07
C ASN A 51 -5.41 13.14 -14.58
N SER A 52 -5.40 12.09 -13.76
CA SER A 52 -5.79 12.13 -12.35
C SER A 52 -4.67 11.63 -11.44
N ARG A 53 -4.29 10.36 -11.56
CA ARG A 53 -3.26 9.74 -10.76
C ARG A 53 -2.49 8.66 -11.52
N LEU A 54 -1.18 8.81 -11.55
CA LEU A 54 -0.25 7.85 -12.11
C LEU A 54 0.73 7.45 -11.00
N ASP A 55 0.79 6.18 -10.66
CA ASP A 55 1.71 5.66 -9.65
C ASP A 55 2.78 4.78 -10.32
N TYR A 56 4.00 4.77 -9.78
CA TYR A 56 5.03 3.83 -10.17
C TYR A 56 4.84 2.51 -9.42
N ALA A 57 4.34 1.48 -10.10
CA ALA A 57 4.14 0.16 -9.52
C ALA A 57 5.36 -0.72 -9.76
N ILE A 58 5.69 -1.51 -8.74
CA ILE A 58 6.67 -2.59 -8.84
C ILE A 58 5.95 -3.89 -8.52
N LEU A 59 6.04 -4.86 -9.43
CA LEU A 59 5.43 -6.17 -9.34
C LEU A 59 6.49 -7.25 -9.29
N GLY A 60 6.22 -8.28 -8.51
CA GLY A 60 7.03 -9.48 -8.44
C GLY A 60 6.79 -10.24 -7.14
N ASP A 61 6.97 -11.55 -7.19
CA ASP A 61 6.81 -12.41 -6.01
C ASP A 61 7.78 -12.04 -4.89
N ALA A 62 8.94 -11.46 -5.23
CA ALA A 62 9.91 -10.96 -4.28
C ALA A 62 9.32 -9.87 -3.35
N ILE A 63 8.52 -8.95 -3.89
CA ILE A 63 7.90 -7.86 -3.11
C ILE A 63 6.81 -8.41 -2.19
N LYS A 64 5.96 -9.30 -2.71
CA LYS A 64 4.92 -9.97 -1.91
C LYS A 64 5.54 -10.77 -0.77
N THR A 65 6.64 -11.47 -1.06
CA THR A 65 7.38 -12.26 -0.05
C THR A 65 8.04 -11.35 0.97
N ALA A 66 8.67 -10.25 0.55
CA ALA A 66 9.26 -9.26 1.44
C ALA A 66 8.23 -8.66 2.42
N GLY A 67 7.04 -8.29 1.95
CA GLY A 67 5.97 -7.78 2.82
C GLY A 67 5.43 -8.82 3.81
N LYS A 68 5.32 -10.09 3.41
CA LYS A 68 4.95 -11.19 4.34
C LYS A 68 6.02 -11.38 5.43
N LEU A 69 7.28 -11.34 5.04
CA LEU A 69 8.43 -11.46 5.93
C LEU A 69 8.52 -10.28 6.91
N GLU A 70 8.34 -9.06 6.41
CA GLU A 70 8.22 -7.85 7.22
C GLU A 70 7.11 -8.01 8.27
N SER A 71 5.90 -8.40 7.86
CA SER A 71 4.78 -8.62 8.77
C SER A 71 5.06 -9.68 9.84
N ALA A 72 5.78 -10.76 9.48
CA ALA A 72 6.20 -11.78 10.43
C ALA A 72 7.25 -11.27 11.43
N SER A 73 8.16 -10.40 10.98
CA SER A 73 9.19 -9.78 11.85
C SER A 73 8.59 -8.76 12.83
N VAL A 74 7.56 -7.99 12.44
CA VAL A 74 6.82 -7.12 13.36
C VAL A 74 6.18 -7.90 14.52
N GLN A 75 5.73 -9.13 14.24
CA GLN A 75 5.11 -10.02 15.23
C GLN A 75 6.14 -10.72 16.14
N ASN A 76 7.42 -10.71 15.78
CA ASN A 76 8.50 -11.36 16.50
C ASN A 76 9.63 -10.35 16.77
N PRO A 77 9.51 -9.50 17.82
CA PRO A 77 10.45 -8.40 18.09
C PRO A 77 11.91 -8.86 18.32
N ASP A 78 12.08 -10.09 18.77
CA ASP A 78 13.38 -10.72 18.95
C ASP A 78 14.11 -10.92 17.60
N TYR A 79 13.39 -10.88 16.48
CA TYR A 79 13.92 -11.08 15.13
C TYR A 79 13.28 -10.08 14.12
N PRO A 80 13.67 -8.79 14.14
CA PRO A 80 13.13 -7.72 13.32
C PRO A 80 13.62 -7.78 11.87
N LEU A 81 14.54 -8.70 11.56
CA LEU A 81 15.10 -8.86 10.22
C LEU A 81 14.84 -10.27 9.71
N THR A 82 14.20 -10.32 8.56
CA THR A 82 13.83 -11.55 7.85
C THR A 82 14.29 -11.48 6.39
N VAL A 83 14.66 -12.64 5.84
CA VAL A 83 15.11 -12.78 4.45
C VAL A 83 14.37 -13.92 3.76
N CYS A 84 14.07 -13.78 2.47
CA CYS A 84 13.51 -14.89 1.70
C CYS A 84 14.59 -15.92 1.36
N ARG A 85 14.18 -17.12 0.91
CA ARG A 85 15.10 -18.22 0.61
C ARG A 85 16.23 -17.87 -0.35
N ASN A 86 15.92 -17.18 -1.44
CA ASN A 86 16.94 -16.80 -2.43
C ASN A 86 18.01 -15.89 -1.82
N THR A 87 17.59 -14.93 -1.00
CA THR A 87 18.52 -14.05 -0.27
C THR A 87 19.31 -14.81 0.79
N ALA A 88 18.68 -15.74 1.51
CA ALA A 88 19.35 -16.56 2.51
C ALA A 88 20.44 -17.45 1.88
N LEU A 89 20.21 -18.00 0.68
CA LEU A 89 21.20 -18.80 -0.04
C LEU A 89 22.47 -18.00 -0.34
N ASP A 90 22.35 -16.76 -0.81
CA ASP A 90 23.51 -15.87 -1.05
C ASP A 90 24.28 -15.53 0.25
N LEU A 91 23.55 -15.48 1.38
CA LEU A 91 24.12 -15.11 2.68
C LEU A 91 24.71 -16.30 3.45
N ARG A 92 24.39 -17.55 3.07
CA ARG A 92 24.97 -18.75 3.70
C ARG A 92 26.49 -18.82 3.55
N GLU A 93 27.03 -18.27 2.48
CA GLU A 93 28.47 -18.15 2.26
C GLU A 93 29.16 -17.24 3.29
N LYS A 94 28.40 -16.48 4.09
CA LYS A 94 28.89 -15.51 5.08
C LYS A 94 28.70 -15.95 6.54
N ASN A 95 28.50 -17.25 6.82
CA ASN A 95 28.27 -17.80 8.17
C ASN A 95 27.05 -17.23 8.91
N VAL A 96 26.05 -16.71 8.17
CA VAL A 96 24.82 -16.21 8.79
C VAL A 96 23.94 -17.39 9.24
N LYS A 97 23.46 -17.35 10.48
CA LYS A 97 22.52 -18.33 11.03
C LYS A 97 21.08 -17.90 10.78
N PHE A 98 20.25 -18.87 10.45
CA PHE A 98 18.87 -18.67 10.00
C PHE A 98 17.90 -19.53 10.82
N LEU A 99 16.77 -18.95 11.20
CA LEU A 99 15.64 -19.65 11.80
C LEU A 99 14.44 -19.58 10.86
N ASN A 100 13.72 -20.69 10.64
CA ASN A 100 12.58 -20.70 9.71
C ASN A 100 11.44 -19.79 10.20
N VAL A 101 10.82 -19.06 9.26
CA VAL A 101 9.55 -18.37 9.50
C VAL A 101 8.41 -19.35 9.23
N ALA A 102 7.51 -19.54 10.20
CA ALA A 102 6.40 -20.47 10.04
C ALA A 102 5.45 -20.03 8.91
N GLY A 103 5.15 -20.93 7.97
CA GLY A 103 4.17 -20.70 6.90
C GLY A 103 4.62 -19.73 5.79
N ILE A 104 5.86 -19.24 5.82
CA ILE A 104 6.43 -18.35 4.81
C ILE A 104 7.75 -18.94 4.34
N ASP A 105 8.03 -18.87 3.04
CA ASP A 105 9.33 -19.27 2.50
C ASP A 105 10.43 -18.24 2.80
N GLY A 106 10.88 -18.22 4.05
CA GLY A 106 11.97 -17.37 4.49
C GLY A 106 12.42 -17.63 5.92
N PHE A 107 13.36 -16.80 6.35
CA PHE A 107 14.16 -17.02 7.52
C PHE A 107 14.32 -15.74 8.34
N PHE A 108 14.23 -15.85 9.66
CA PHE A 108 14.78 -14.86 10.57
C PHE A 108 16.31 -14.93 10.56
N ILE A 109 16.96 -13.77 10.63
CA ILE A 109 18.40 -13.70 10.87
C ILE A 109 18.64 -13.73 12.38
N ASP A 110 19.46 -14.68 12.83
CA ASP A 110 19.80 -14.82 14.24
C ASP A 110 20.64 -13.63 14.72
N LYS A 111 20.16 -12.92 15.74
CA LYS A 111 20.83 -11.77 16.37
C LYS A 111 22.01 -12.14 17.27
N THR A 112 22.17 -13.41 17.65
CA THR A 112 23.12 -13.82 18.69
C THR A 112 24.59 -13.72 18.26
N GLU A 113 24.87 -13.53 16.96
CA GLU A 113 26.21 -13.31 16.44
C GLU A 113 26.32 -11.96 15.72
N LYS A 114 27.40 -11.23 15.98
CA LYS A 114 27.77 -10.07 15.15
C LYS A 114 28.19 -10.60 13.78
N HIS A 115 27.26 -10.58 12.83
CA HIS A 115 27.55 -10.93 11.44
C HIS A 115 28.49 -9.89 10.85
N ASN A 116 29.76 -10.24 10.72
CA ASN A 116 30.80 -9.36 10.19
C ASN A 116 30.70 -9.34 8.66
N ILE A 117 29.62 -8.76 8.14
CA ILE A 117 29.49 -8.46 6.72
C ILE A 117 30.48 -7.33 6.46
N LYS A 118 31.71 -7.68 6.09
CA LYS A 118 32.62 -6.70 5.51
C LYS A 118 31.87 -6.03 4.35
N ASP A 119 31.94 -4.71 4.29
CA ASP A 119 31.56 -3.90 3.13
C ASP A 119 32.47 -4.28 1.95
N THR A 120 32.37 -5.51 1.45
CA THR A 120 33.00 -5.93 0.21
C THR A 120 32.08 -5.50 -0.94
N ILE A 121 31.84 -4.19 -1.02
CA ILE A 121 31.58 -3.51 -2.29
C ILE A 121 32.79 -2.60 -2.49
N SER A 122 33.96 -3.23 -2.55
CA SER A 122 35.22 -2.56 -2.85
C SER A 122 35.95 -3.40 -3.89
N ASP A 123 35.42 -3.43 -5.10
CA ASP A 123 36.14 -3.99 -6.24
C ASP A 123 36.60 -2.83 -7.13
N GLU A 124 37.87 -2.50 -6.94
CA GLU A 124 38.91 -2.15 -7.92
C GLU A 124 38.72 -0.95 -8.89
N ASN A 125 37.50 -0.49 -9.19
CA ASN A 125 37.27 0.54 -10.23
C ASN A 125 36.33 1.70 -9.83
N GLY A 126 35.89 1.80 -8.57
CA GLY A 126 35.10 2.96 -8.09
C GLY A 126 33.71 3.19 -8.72
N GLY A 127 33.38 2.46 -9.80
CA GLY A 127 32.17 2.67 -10.60
C GLY A 127 30.90 2.10 -9.99
N LEU A 128 30.94 0.90 -9.38
CA LEU A 128 29.73 0.22 -8.92
C LEU A 128 28.99 0.99 -7.82
N LYS A 129 29.70 1.54 -6.83
CA LYS A 129 29.08 2.33 -5.76
C LYS A 129 28.43 3.60 -6.31
N GLN A 130 29.08 4.25 -7.27
CA GLN A 130 28.58 5.45 -7.93
C GLN A 130 27.42 5.15 -8.89
N THR A 131 27.45 4.01 -9.60
CA THR A 131 26.34 3.54 -10.46
C THR A 131 25.13 3.14 -9.62
N PHE A 132 25.31 2.44 -8.49
CA PHE A 132 24.21 2.14 -7.56
C PHE A 132 23.63 3.41 -6.95
N SER A 133 24.46 4.34 -6.48
CA SER A 133 23.98 5.63 -5.97
C SER A 133 23.26 6.44 -7.06
N THR A 134 23.83 6.56 -8.26
CA THR A 134 23.22 7.29 -9.39
C THR A 134 21.92 6.63 -9.85
N ASN A 135 21.86 5.30 -9.93
CA ASN A 135 20.65 4.57 -10.31
C ASN A 135 19.59 4.65 -9.20
N SER A 136 19.99 4.60 -7.93
CA SER A 136 19.06 4.81 -6.81
C SER A 136 18.51 6.22 -6.81
N GLU A 137 19.34 7.23 -7.02
CA GLU A 137 18.92 8.64 -7.17
C GLU A 137 18.01 8.82 -8.40
N ASN A 138 18.26 8.13 -9.50
CA ASN A 138 17.43 8.21 -10.71
C ASN A 138 16.09 7.47 -10.53
N ILE A 139 16.07 6.30 -9.90
CA ILE A 139 14.85 5.58 -9.52
C ILE A 139 14.05 6.45 -8.53
N GLU A 140 14.73 7.04 -7.55
CA GLU A 140 14.11 7.92 -6.58
C GLU A 140 13.56 9.18 -7.25
N LYS A 141 14.30 9.83 -8.15
CA LYS A 141 13.80 10.96 -8.95
C LYS A 141 12.63 10.58 -9.84
N THR A 142 12.64 9.37 -10.39
CA THR A 142 11.55 8.83 -11.24
C THR A 142 10.28 8.62 -10.40
N ILE A 143 10.40 7.99 -9.23
CA ILE A 143 9.32 7.81 -8.25
C ILE A 143 8.84 9.18 -7.71
N ILE A 144 9.75 10.12 -7.43
CA ILE A 144 9.44 11.49 -6.97
C ILE A 144 8.70 12.29 -8.05
N SER A 145 9.16 12.23 -9.30
CA SER A 145 8.53 12.96 -10.42
C SER A 145 7.17 12.39 -10.83
N SER A 146 6.85 11.18 -10.37
CA SER A 146 5.63 10.46 -10.75
C SER A 146 4.56 10.45 -9.68
N ASN A 147 4.87 10.77 -8.43
CA ASN A 147 3.86 11.27 -7.49
C ASN A 147 3.42 12.67 -7.95
N TYR A 148 2.75 12.75 -9.10
CA TYR A 148 1.90 13.87 -9.43
C TYR A 148 0.78 13.85 -8.41
N SER A 149 0.91 14.67 -7.36
CA SER A 149 -0.18 15.08 -6.52
C SER A 149 -1.38 15.38 -7.42
N ASN A 150 -2.57 14.83 -7.12
CA ASN A 150 -3.84 15.12 -7.80
C ASN A 150 -3.84 16.57 -8.31
N LYS A 151 -4.25 16.85 -9.55
CA LYS A 151 -4.23 18.23 -10.11
C LYS A 151 -4.84 19.29 -9.18
N LYS A 152 -5.82 18.89 -8.35
CA LYS A 152 -6.41 19.70 -7.27
C LYS A 152 -5.39 20.03 -6.15
N SER A 153 -4.68 19.03 -5.63
CA SER A 153 -3.58 19.21 -4.67
C SER A 153 -2.38 19.97 -5.23
N ALA A 154 -2.02 19.79 -6.51
CA ALA A 154 -0.95 20.55 -7.15
C ALA A 154 -1.31 22.04 -7.34
N GLN A 155 -2.60 22.35 -7.55
CA GLN A 155 -3.10 23.73 -7.64
C GLN A 155 -3.07 24.42 -6.28
N GLU A 156 -3.45 23.72 -5.21
CA GLU A 156 -3.44 24.21 -3.83
C GLU A 156 -2.01 24.39 -3.26
N ASP A 157 -1.07 23.51 -3.65
CA ASP A 157 0.37 23.64 -3.35
C ASP A 157 0.99 24.85 -4.06
N ALA A 158 0.66 25.09 -5.33
CA ALA A 158 1.20 26.21 -6.11
C ALA A 158 0.67 27.59 -5.66
N LEU A 159 -0.50 27.63 -5.01
CA LEU A 159 -1.13 28.85 -4.49
C LEU A 159 -0.63 29.25 -3.09
N GLY A 160 0.28 28.48 -2.47
CA GLY A 160 0.82 28.79 -1.13
C GLY A 160 -0.22 28.70 -0.01
N THR A 161 -1.37 28.06 -0.28
CA THR A 161 -2.49 27.89 0.65
C THR A 161 -2.39 26.64 1.52
N THR A 162 -1.27 25.92 1.49
CA THR A 162 -1.06 24.72 2.31
C THR A 162 -0.90 25.06 3.79
N SER A 163 -2.02 25.12 4.50
CA SER A 163 -2.00 24.73 5.90
C SER A 163 -1.67 23.22 5.95
N ASN A 164 -0.72 22.81 6.79
CA ASN A 164 -0.48 21.40 7.13
C ASN A 164 -1.68 20.81 7.93
N GLU A 165 -2.88 21.33 7.74
CA GLU A 165 -4.04 21.01 8.55
C GLU A 165 -4.60 19.67 8.10
N THR A 166 -4.45 18.69 8.98
CA THR A 166 -5.22 17.46 8.89
C THR A 166 -6.68 17.78 9.20
N THR A 167 -7.60 17.31 8.36
CA THR A 167 -9.03 17.44 8.60
C THR A 167 -9.64 16.07 8.88
N THR A 168 -10.64 16.04 9.76
CA THR A 168 -11.44 14.82 9.98
C THR A 168 -12.73 14.95 9.20
N THR A 169 -13.02 13.96 8.35
CA THR A 169 -14.21 13.95 7.50
C THR A 169 -14.79 12.55 7.38
N GLU A 170 -16.06 12.43 6.99
CA GLU A 170 -16.68 11.16 6.63
C GLU A 170 -16.68 11.00 5.11
N CYS A 171 -16.26 9.83 4.65
CA CYS A 171 -16.21 9.52 3.22
C CYS A 171 -16.52 8.04 2.98
N ALA A 172 -16.87 7.70 1.74
CA ALA A 172 -16.90 6.32 1.31
C ALA A 172 -15.53 5.93 0.75
N LEU A 173 -15.09 4.73 1.10
CA LEU A 173 -13.80 4.18 0.77
C LEU A 173 -14.02 2.92 -0.04
N MET A 174 -13.39 2.84 -1.20
CA MET A 174 -13.49 1.71 -2.10
C MET A 174 -12.10 1.15 -2.37
N TYR A 175 -11.85 -0.06 -1.90
CA TYR A 175 -10.68 -0.84 -2.33
C TYR A 175 -11.09 -1.75 -3.49
N ILE A 176 -10.24 -1.80 -4.52
CA ILE A 176 -10.42 -2.67 -5.67
C ILE A 176 -9.16 -3.52 -5.82
N GLY A 177 -9.31 -4.83 -5.77
CA GLY A 177 -8.24 -5.80 -6.05
C GLY A 177 -8.54 -6.68 -7.25
N ILE A 178 -7.60 -7.56 -7.57
CA ILE A 178 -7.65 -8.47 -8.71
C ILE A 178 -7.53 -9.90 -8.19
N PRO A 179 -8.65 -10.66 -8.12
CA PRO A 179 -8.63 -12.04 -7.66
C PRO A 179 -7.66 -12.90 -8.46
N ASN A 180 -6.91 -13.74 -7.76
CA ASN A 180 -5.94 -14.66 -8.35
C ASN A 180 -4.86 -13.98 -9.22
N PHE A 181 -4.46 -12.74 -8.91
CA PHE A 181 -3.40 -12.05 -9.66
C PHE A 181 -2.07 -12.82 -9.71
N THR A 182 -1.68 -13.51 -8.63
CA THR A 182 -0.49 -14.38 -8.63
C THR A 182 -0.59 -15.52 -9.65
N GLY A 183 -1.78 -16.09 -9.85
CA GLY A 183 -2.02 -17.08 -10.90
C GLY A 183 -1.84 -16.47 -12.30
N ILE A 184 -2.36 -15.25 -12.51
CA ILE A 184 -2.20 -14.49 -13.75
C ILE A 184 -0.73 -14.21 -14.05
N THR A 185 0.05 -13.75 -13.07
CA THR A 185 1.48 -13.47 -13.27
C THR A 185 2.29 -14.74 -13.52
N SER A 186 1.86 -15.89 -12.99
CA SER A 186 2.55 -17.18 -13.20
C SER A 186 2.28 -17.78 -14.58
N SER A 187 1.14 -17.46 -15.20
CA SER A 187 0.73 -18.01 -16.50
C SER A 187 1.09 -17.12 -17.69
N ASN A 188 1.63 -15.93 -17.46
CA ASN A 188 1.94 -14.95 -18.50
C ASN A 188 3.41 -14.57 -18.42
N THR A 189 3.94 -14.00 -19.52
CA THR A 189 5.22 -13.30 -19.39
C THR A 189 5.01 -12.11 -18.46
N PRO A 190 6.03 -11.70 -17.70
CA PRO A 190 5.83 -10.59 -16.77
C PRO A 190 5.52 -9.27 -17.48
N HIS A 191 5.98 -9.08 -18.72
CA HIS A 191 5.62 -7.93 -19.55
C HIS A 191 4.12 -7.93 -19.87
N ASP A 192 3.58 -9.07 -20.31
CA ASP A 192 2.15 -9.18 -20.63
C ASP A 192 1.30 -8.99 -19.37
N ALA A 193 1.69 -9.58 -18.25
CA ALA A 193 1.00 -9.41 -16.97
C ALA A 193 1.00 -7.93 -16.51
N PHE A 194 2.11 -7.22 -16.73
CA PHE A 194 2.21 -5.79 -16.41
C PHE A 194 1.30 -4.94 -17.32
N GLU A 195 1.28 -5.18 -18.63
CA GLU A 195 0.39 -4.44 -19.54
C GLU A 195 -1.09 -4.75 -19.27
N MET A 196 -1.43 -5.98 -18.89
CA MET A 196 -2.78 -6.33 -18.42
C MET A 196 -3.15 -5.54 -17.16
N LEU A 197 -2.26 -5.48 -16.17
CA LEU A 197 -2.48 -4.70 -14.94
C LEU A 197 -2.68 -3.22 -15.25
N LYS A 198 -1.79 -2.64 -16.07
CA LYS A 198 -1.85 -1.24 -16.45
C LYS A 198 -3.17 -0.89 -17.13
N ASN A 199 -3.63 -1.72 -18.08
CA ASN A 199 -4.92 -1.54 -18.73
C ASN A 199 -6.08 -1.65 -17.74
N GLN A 200 -6.08 -2.68 -16.89
CA GLN A 200 -7.10 -2.87 -15.85
C GLN A 200 -7.21 -1.66 -14.93
N ILE A 201 -6.08 -1.21 -14.34
CA ILE A 201 -6.07 -0.10 -13.39
C ILE A 201 -6.48 1.21 -14.06
N SER A 202 -6.08 1.45 -15.32
CA SER A 202 -6.52 2.63 -16.07
C SER A 202 -8.04 2.69 -16.20
N ILE A 203 -8.67 1.59 -16.61
CA ILE A 203 -10.13 1.52 -16.77
C ILE A 203 -10.83 1.67 -15.41
N LEU A 204 -10.34 1.00 -14.37
CA LEU A 204 -10.91 1.11 -13.01
C LEU A 204 -10.84 2.55 -12.48
N ALA A 205 -9.72 3.23 -12.69
CA ALA A 205 -9.56 4.63 -12.32
C ALA A 205 -10.56 5.52 -13.08
N ASP A 206 -10.69 5.35 -14.40
CA ASP A 206 -11.64 6.12 -15.21
C ASP A 206 -13.09 5.95 -14.75
N LEU A 207 -13.54 4.71 -14.52
CA LEU A 207 -14.90 4.43 -14.08
C LEU A 207 -15.18 4.99 -12.67
N THR A 208 -14.16 5.00 -11.81
CA THR A 208 -14.26 5.58 -10.47
C THR A 208 -14.39 7.10 -10.51
N ILE A 209 -13.58 7.77 -11.33
CA ILE A 209 -13.56 9.22 -11.46
C ILE A 209 -14.85 9.75 -12.09
N GLN A 210 -15.44 9.01 -13.03
CA GLN A 210 -16.72 9.37 -13.64
C GLN A 210 -17.86 9.50 -12.61
N GLU A 211 -17.76 8.80 -11.48
CA GLU A 211 -18.74 8.87 -10.39
C GLU A 211 -18.27 9.77 -9.24
N GLY A 212 -17.29 10.65 -9.48
CA GLY A 212 -16.82 11.63 -8.50
C GLY A 212 -15.90 11.05 -7.42
N GLY A 213 -15.34 9.85 -7.65
CA GLY A 213 -14.30 9.28 -6.80
C GLY A 213 -12.91 9.83 -7.12
N GLU A 214 -12.05 9.90 -6.11
CA GLU A 214 -10.64 10.24 -6.23
C GLU A 214 -9.79 8.99 -6.02
N VAL A 215 -8.77 8.75 -6.84
CA VAL A 215 -7.81 7.66 -6.63
C VAL A 215 -6.76 8.13 -5.62
N ASP A 216 -6.74 7.54 -4.42
CA ASP A 216 -5.82 7.93 -3.33
C ASP A 216 -4.48 7.21 -3.40
N LYS A 217 -4.43 5.95 -3.86
CA LYS A 217 -3.17 5.27 -4.20
C LYS A 217 -3.42 3.96 -4.94
N ILE A 218 -2.42 3.54 -5.70
CA ILE A 218 -2.32 2.23 -6.31
C ILE A 218 -1.23 1.45 -5.56
N ILE A 219 -1.56 0.25 -5.09
CA ILE A 219 -0.72 -0.58 -4.23
C ILE A 219 -0.59 -1.96 -4.88
N GLY A 220 0.44 -2.15 -5.68
CA GLY A 220 0.62 -3.39 -6.46
C GLY A 220 -0.53 -3.58 -7.44
N GLU A 221 -1.30 -4.65 -7.26
CA GLU A 221 -2.50 -4.97 -8.06
C GLU A 221 -3.80 -4.33 -7.55
N LYS A 222 -3.72 -3.52 -6.48
CA LYS A 222 -4.89 -2.93 -5.81
C LYS A 222 -4.97 -1.42 -6.01
N MET A 223 -6.18 -0.89 -5.96
CA MET A 223 -6.47 0.55 -6.02
C MET A 223 -7.33 0.96 -4.83
N LEU A 224 -6.94 2.04 -4.14
CA LEU A 224 -7.76 2.72 -3.14
C LEU A 224 -8.38 3.96 -3.76
N SER A 225 -9.69 4.10 -3.58
CA SER A 225 -10.45 5.28 -4.00
C SER A 225 -11.30 5.83 -2.87
N VAL A 226 -11.47 7.15 -2.88
CA VAL A 226 -12.16 7.92 -1.84
C VAL A 226 -13.25 8.75 -2.49
N PHE A 227 -14.44 8.71 -1.91
CA PHE A 227 -15.59 9.50 -2.34
C PHE A 227 -15.98 10.44 -1.20
N TYR A 228 -15.78 11.73 -1.41
CA TYR A 228 -16.12 12.76 -0.44
C TYR A 228 -17.57 13.23 -0.63
N LYS A 229 -18.18 13.68 0.46
CA LYS A 229 -19.44 14.42 0.40
C LYS A 229 -19.15 15.83 -0.14
N ASN A 230 -19.57 16.12 -1.37
CA ASN A 230 -19.33 17.42 -2.01
C ASN A 230 -20.50 18.41 -1.85
N SER A 231 -21.68 17.93 -1.47
CA SER A 231 -22.89 18.72 -1.22
C SER A 231 -23.86 17.91 -0.35
N ASP A 232 -24.93 18.52 0.16
CA ASP A 232 -25.93 17.80 0.96
C ASP A 232 -26.74 16.78 0.15
N ASP A 233 -26.93 17.03 -1.14
CA ASP A 233 -27.62 16.11 -2.07
C ASP A 233 -26.71 14.99 -2.60
N ASN A 234 -25.41 15.03 -2.26
CA ASN A 234 -24.44 14.04 -2.71
C ASN A 234 -24.16 13.02 -1.61
N ASN A 235 -24.55 11.76 -1.85
CA ASN A 235 -24.20 10.66 -0.96
C ASN A 235 -22.94 9.93 -1.49
N PRO A 236 -21.82 9.97 -0.77
CA PRO A 236 -20.57 9.34 -1.22
C PRO A 236 -20.69 7.82 -1.38
N VAL A 237 -21.59 7.15 -0.63
CA VAL A 237 -21.81 5.71 -0.79
C VAL A 237 -22.57 5.39 -2.07
N ILE A 238 -23.54 6.23 -2.47
CA ILE A 238 -24.23 6.10 -3.76
C ILE A 238 -23.23 6.19 -4.91
N ASN A 239 -22.33 7.17 -4.87
CA ASN A 239 -21.27 7.34 -5.87
C ASN A 239 -20.36 6.11 -5.97
N ALA A 240 -19.91 5.59 -4.82
CA ALA A 240 -19.11 4.36 -4.78
C ALA A 240 -19.88 3.16 -5.34
N CYS A 241 -21.18 3.05 -5.07
CA CYS A 241 -22.03 1.99 -5.62
C CYS A 241 -22.21 2.12 -7.14
N ASN A 242 -22.42 3.34 -7.65
CA ASN A 242 -22.50 3.58 -9.09
C ASN A 242 -21.20 3.23 -9.80
N ALA A 243 -20.05 3.56 -9.18
CA ALA A 243 -18.75 3.18 -9.72
C ALA A 243 -18.61 1.65 -9.78
N ALA A 244 -18.98 0.96 -8.71
CA ALA A 244 -18.96 -0.50 -8.65
C ALA A 244 -19.89 -1.16 -9.69
N ILE A 245 -21.07 -0.58 -9.94
CA ILE A 245 -22.00 -1.04 -10.99
C ILE A 245 -21.39 -0.84 -12.38
N LYS A 246 -20.82 0.34 -12.67
CA LYS A 246 -20.11 0.58 -13.94
C LYS A 246 -18.95 -0.40 -14.15
N ILE A 247 -18.21 -0.72 -13.10
CA ILE A 247 -17.13 -1.73 -13.13
C ILE A 247 -17.69 -3.12 -13.44
N LYS A 248 -18.83 -3.49 -12.83
CA LYS A 248 -19.55 -4.73 -13.15
C LYS A 248 -19.95 -4.80 -14.62
N ASP A 249 -20.55 -3.74 -15.14
CA ASP A 249 -20.98 -3.67 -16.53
C ASP A 249 -19.78 -3.72 -17.48
N ALA A 250 -18.68 -3.02 -17.16
CA ALA A 250 -17.44 -3.06 -17.93
C ALA A 250 -16.85 -4.48 -17.99
N ARG A 251 -16.91 -5.23 -16.89
CA ARG A 251 -16.48 -6.64 -16.88
C ARG A 251 -17.41 -7.53 -17.73
N GLN A 252 -18.73 -7.36 -17.61
CA GLN A 252 -19.71 -8.12 -18.39
C GLN A 252 -19.59 -7.88 -19.91
N ASN A 253 -19.22 -6.66 -20.28
CA ASN A 253 -18.99 -6.26 -21.68
C ASN A 253 -17.55 -6.54 -22.16
N ASN A 254 -16.73 -7.28 -21.39
CA ASN A 254 -15.34 -7.61 -21.71
C ASN A 254 -14.42 -6.39 -21.93
N ILE A 255 -14.77 -5.23 -21.36
CA ILE A 255 -13.92 -4.04 -21.35
C ILE A 255 -12.80 -4.23 -20.32
N LEU A 256 -13.11 -4.78 -19.14
CA LEU A 256 -12.09 -5.14 -18.14
C LEU A 256 -11.45 -6.49 -18.51
N PRO A 257 -10.11 -6.55 -18.70
CA PRO A 257 -9.40 -7.78 -19.04
C PRO A 257 -9.38 -8.80 -17.89
N MET A 258 -9.52 -8.36 -16.64
CA MET A 258 -9.44 -9.21 -15.46
C MET A 258 -10.65 -9.03 -14.55
N ASN A 259 -10.90 -10.05 -13.73
CA ASN A 259 -11.89 -9.99 -12.66
C ASN A 259 -11.48 -8.96 -11.60
N TYR A 260 -12.45 -8.52 -10.80
CA TYR A 260 -12.24 -7.55 -9.73
C TYR A 260 -12.83 -8.04 -8.41
N ALA A 261 -12.28 -7.58 -7.30
CA ALA A 261 -12.90 -7.68 -5.99
C ALA A 261 -13.00 -6.28 -5.39
N ILE A 262 -14.19 -5.91 -4.93
CA ILE A 262 -14.44 -4.58 -4.37
C ILE A 262 -14.85 -4.71 -2.91
N GLY A 263 -14.26 -3.87 -2.06
CA GLY A 263 -14.66 -3.65 -0.68
C GLY A 263 -14.99 -2.18 -0.43
N ILE A 264 -16.25 -1.90 -0.08
CA ILE A 264 -16.74 -0.56 0.23
C ILE A 264 -16.97 -0.43 1.74
N ASN A 265 -16.49 0.67 2.32
CA ASN A 265 -16.80 1.05 3.69
C ASN A 265 -17.14 2.55 3.77
N TYR A 266 -17.92 2.94 4.76
CA TYR A 266 -18.21 4.34 5.06
C TYR A 266 -17.82 4.66 6.50
N GLY A 267 -17.14 5.78 6.71
CA GLY A 267 -16.80 6.22 8.05
C GLY A 267 -15.83 7.39 8.10
N LYS A 268 -15.48 7.77 9.33
CA LYS A 268 -14.55 8.87 9.61
C LYS A 268 -13.12 8.51 9.25
N VAL A 269 -12.45 9.43 8.58
CA VAL A 269 -11.02 9.38 8.26
C VAL A 269 -10.36 10.71 8.63
N ILE A 270 -9.05 10.65 8.85
CA ILE A 270 -8.19 11.82 8.88
C ILE A 270 -7.57 11.95 7.49
N THR A 271 -7.68 13.12 6.90
CA THR A 271 -7.10 13.44 5.59
C THR A 271 -6.16 14.62 5.69
N GLY A 272 -5.06 14.59 4.94
CA GLY A 272 -4.09 15.68 4.92
C GLY A 272 -2.82 15.31 4.15
N PHE A 273 -1.92 16.27 4.03
CA PHE A 273 -0.63 16.08 3.38
C PHE A 273 0.36 15.42 4.33
N LEU A 274 0.89 14.26 3.93
CA LEU A 274 1.91 13.54 4.68
C LEU A 274 3.19 13.38 3.85
N GLY A 275 4.33 13.66 4.47
CA GLY A 275 5.66 13.46 3.90
C GLY A 275 6.58 14.67 4.07
N ALA A 276 7.83 14.54 3.61
CA ALA A 276 8.89 15.52 3.83
C ALA A 276 9.55 15.94 2.50
N GLY A 277 9.90 17.22 2.39
CA GLY A 277 10.46 17.79 1.16
C GLY A 277 9.43 17.82 0.02
N GLY A 278 9.87 17.55 -1.21
CA GLY A 278 9.00 17.44 -2.39
C GLY A 278 8.16 16.15 -2.46
N LYS A 279 8.21 15.28 -1.44
CA LYS A 279 7.41 14.06 -1.32
C LYS A 279 6.26 14.33 -0.35
N ARG A 280 5.23 15.05 -0.76
CA ARG A 280 4.01 15.26 0.02
C ARG A 280 2.84 14.68 -0.75
N ASP A 281 2.27 13.61 -0.21
CA ASP A 281 1.06 13.02 -0.76
C ASP A 281 -0.12 13.41 0.15
N HIS A 282 -1.18 13.94 -0.46
CA HIS A 282 -2.46 14.00 0.24
C HIS A 282 -2.95 12.56 0.45
N THR A 283 -3.24 12.19 1.69
CA THR A 283 -3.61 10.82 2.02
C THR A 283 -4.70 10.73 3.07
N VAL A 284 -5.49 9.67 2.99
CA VAL A 284 -6.46 9.28 4.01
C VAL A 284 -5.92 8.20 4.94
N ILE A 285 -6.13 8.39 6.25
CA ILE A 285 -5.73 7.43 7.29
C ILE A 285 -6.90 7.23 8.23
N GLY A 286 -7.14 5.98 8.63
CA GLY A 286 -8.12 5.66 9.64
C GLY A 286 -8.51 4.20 9.65
N ASP A 287 -9.18 3.79 10.72
CA ASP A 287 -9.75 2.45 10.84
C ASP A 287 -10.79 2.15 9.73
N ALA A 288 -11.48 3.18 9.22
CA ALA A 288 -12.38 3.04 8.09
C ALA A 288 -11.65 2.59 6.80
N VAL A 289 -10.43 3.08 6.55
CA VAL A 289 -9.59 2.69 5.40
C VAL A 289 -9.18 1.23 5.53
N ASN A 290 -8.71 0.84 6.71
CA ASN A 290 -8.33 -0.54 6.98
C ASN A 290 -9.52 -1.51 6.88
N THR A 291 -10.72 -1.05 7.26
CA THR A 291 -11.94 -1.85 7.16
C THR A 291 -12.32 -2.10 5.70
N ALA A 292 -12.27 -1.08 4.83
CA ALA A 292 -12.49 -1.24 3.40
C ALA A 292 -11.51 -2.25 2.77
N ALA A 293 -10.21 -2.11 3.06
CA ALA A 293 -9.18 -3.03 2.58
C ALA A 293 -9.45 -4.49 2.99
N ARG A 294 -9.90 -4.71 4.23
CA ARG A 294 -10.20 -6.05 4.74
C ARG A 294 -11.46 -6.65 4.12
N ILE A 295 -12.48 -5.83 3.84
CA ILE A 295 -13.68 -6.28 3.11
C ILE A 295 -13.31 -6.67 1.68
N GLU A 296 -12.48 -5.87 1.01
CA GLU A 296 -11.98 -6.20 -0.33
C GLU A 296 -11.20 -7.52 -0.32
N SER A 297 -10.29 -7.71 0.65
CA SER A 297 -9.51 -8.95 0.74
C SER A 297 -10.41 -10.16 1.04
N TYR A 298 -11.49 -9.97 1.80
CA TYR A 298 -12.51 -11.00 1.98
C TYR A 298 -13.27 -11.28 0.67
N ALA A 299 -13.60 -10.24 -0.10
CA ALA A 299 -14.21 -10.39 -1.41
C ALA A 299 -13.30 -11.17 -2.37
N GLU A 300 -11.99 -10.87 -2.43
CA GLU A 300 -11.01 -11.63 -3.22
C GLU A 300 -11.01 -13.12 -2.86
N LEU A 301 -11.06 -13.46 -1.57
CA LEU A 301 -11.06 -14.85 -1.10
C LEU A 301 -12.34 -15.61 -1.45
N LYS A 302 -13.48 -14.92 -1.52
CA LYS A 302 -14.78 -15.53 -1.80
C LYS A 302 -15.17 -15.49 -3.28
N ALA A 303 -14.57 -14.60 -4.06
CA ALA A 303 -14.89 -14.43 -5.45
C ALA A 303 -14.48 -15.68 -6.25
N GLN A 304 -15.47 -16.31 -6.90
CA GLN A 304 -15.18 -17.24 -8.00
C GLN A 304 -14.77 -16.48 -9.27
N ASN A 305 -15.37 -15.30 -9.48
CA ASN A 305 -15.06 -14.37 -10.56
C ASN A 305 -14.87 -12.96 -10.00
N SER A 306 -15.87 -12.09 -10.16
CA SER A 306 -15.86 -10.75 -9.58
C SER A 306 -16.89 -10.63 -8.47
N LEU A 307 -16.59 -9.88 -7.41
CA LEU A 307 -17.46 -9.72 -6.25
C LEU A 307 -17.32 -8.31 -5.67
N CYS A 308 -18.44 -7.68 -5.34
CA CYS A 308 -18.48 -6.38 -4.67
C CYS A 308 -19.20 -6.53 -3.33
N LEU A 309 -18.49 -6.20 -2.25
CA LEU A 309 -19.01 -6.25 -0.89
C LEU A 309 -18.92 -4.86 -0.25
N MET A 310 -19.86 -4.57 0.65
CA MET A 310 -19.84 -3.37 1.48
C MET A 310 -20.08 -3.68 2.95
N SER A 311 -19.57 -2.83 3.83
CA SER A 311 -19.86 -2.85 5.27
C SER A 311 -21.33 -2.54 5.57
N GLU A 312 -21.79 -2.94 6.76
CA GLU A 312 -23.07 -2.49 7.31
C GLU A 312 -23.22 -0.96 7.34
N ASN A 313 -22.19 -0.23 7.77
CA ASN A 313 -22.25 1.24 7.84
C ASN A 313 -22.51 1.87 6.47
N ALA A 314 -21.90 1.32 5.42
CA ALA A 314 -22.16 1.74 4.04
C ALA A 314 -23.59 1.35 3.60
N ALA A 315 -24.04 0.13 3.88
CA ALA A 315 -25.38 -0.31 3.55
C ALA A 315 -26.48 0.54 4.21
N GLN A 316 -26.25 1.01 5.44
CA GLN A 316 -27.16 1.92 6.15
C GLN A 316 -27.28 3.30 5.48
N GLN A 317 -26.27 3.74 4.71
CA GLN A 317 -26.37 4.98 3.92
C GLN A 317 -27.30 4.83 2.70
N LEU A 318 -27.79 3.63 2.40
CA LEU A 318 -28.63 3.32 1.23
C LEU A 318 -30.08 2.96 1.58
N LEU A 319 -30.51 3.17 2.83
CA LEU A 319 -31.82 2.71 3.35
C LEU A 319 -33.04 3.24 2.58
N HIS A 320 -32.89 4.33 1.83
CA HIS A 320 -33.95 4.96 1.05
C HIS A 320 -33.76 4.81 -0.46
N ASP A 321 -32.72 4.11 -0.90
CA ASP A 321 -32.31 4.03 -2.30
C ASP A 321 -32.75 2.73 -2.97
N SER A 322 -32.77 2.74 -4.30
CA SER A 322 -33.22 1.62 -5.15
C SER A 322 -32.25 0.42 -5.21
N TYR A 323 -31.22 0.37 -4.37
CA TYR A 323 -30.21 -0.69 -4.43
C TYR A 323 -30.73 -1.99 -3.81
N LYS A 324 -30.57 -3.09 -4.55
CA LYS A 324 -30.84 -4.42 -4.04
C LYS A 324 -29.61 -4.94 -3.31
N LEU A 325 -29.65 -4.92 -1.98
CA LEU A 325 -28.57 -5.42 -1.13
C LEU A 325 -28.90 -6.82 -0.60
N LYS A 326 -27.94 -7.73 -0.70
CA LYS A 326 -28.03 -9.06 -0.10
C LYS A 326 -27.08 -9.14 1.09
N LYS A 327 -27.65 -9.28 2.28
CA LYS A 327 -26.88 -9.52 3.50
C LYS A 327 -26.20 -10.89 3.45
N LEU A 328 -24.91 -10.92 3.75
CA LEU A 328 -24.11 -12.14 3.87
C LEU A 328 -23.80 -12.46 5.33
N GLU A 329 -23.05 -13.53 5.56
CA GLU A 329 -22.57 -13.91 6.89
C GLU A 329 -21.65 -12.83 7.51
N ALA A 330 -21.76 -12.64 8.81
CA ALA A 330 -20.89 -11.72 9.53
C ALA A 330 -19.43 -12.23 9.54
N VAL A 331 -18.50 -11.37 9.17
CA VAL A 331 -17.10 -11.72 8.95
C VAL A 331 -16.19 -11.25 10.09
N SER A 332 -15.24 -12.10 10.47
CA SER A 332 -14.19 -11.73 11.41
C SER A 332 -13.03 -11.12 10.65
N LEU A 333 -12.81 -9.81 10.83
CA LEU A 333 -11.69 -9.11 10.20
C LEU A 333 -10.56 -8.96 11.22
N LYS A 334 -9.31 -9.23 10.79
CA LYS A 334 -8.12 -9.11 11.66
C LYS A 334 -8.10 -7.75 12.35
N GLY A 335 -7.93 -7.68 13.67
CA GLY A 335 -7.87 -6.41 14.40
C GLY A 335 -9.21 -5.71 14.60
N LYS A 336 -10.33 -6.42 14.44
CA LYS A 336 -11.66 -6.01 14.91
C LYS A 336 -12.12 -6.95 16.01
N GLU A 337 -12.64 -6.40 17.10
CA GLU A 337 -13.20 -7.20 18.21
C GLU A 337 -14.51 -7.86 17.81
N ASN A 338 -15.37 -7.12 17.10
CA ASN A 338 -16.68 -7.58 16.66
C ASN A 338 -16.65 -8.02 15.20
N LYS A 339 -17.47 -9.04 14.88
CA LYS A 339 -17.75 -9.39 13.50
C LYS A 339 -18.48 -8.24 12.81
N ILE A 340 -18.15 -8.01 11.55
CA ILE A 340 -18.79 -6.98 10.73
C ILE A 340 -19.75 -7.66 9.77
N GLU A 341 -20.97 -7.16 9.68
CA GLU A 341 -21.91 -7.61 8.65
C GLU A 341 -21.51 -7.01 7.30
N VAL A 342 -21.55 -7.85 6.26
CA VAL A 342 -21.22 -7.44 4.89
C VAL A 342 -22.37 -7.72 3.95
N TYR A 343 -22.53 -6.85 2.96
CA TYR A 343 -23.63 -6.84 2.01
C TYR A 343 -23.09 -6.88 0.59
N GLU A 344 -23.72 -7.66 -0.28
CA GLU A 344 -23.42 -7.74 -1.70
C GLU A 344 -24.40 -6.84 -2.48
N ILE A 345 -23.88 -6.06 -3.44
CA ILE A 345 -24.69 -5.29 -4.39
C ILE A 345 -25.13 -6.24 -5.51
N CYS A 346 -26.44 -6.54 -5.59
CA CYS A 346 -27.00 -7.53 -6.52
C CYS A 346 -27.20 -7.00 -7.94
#